data_AF-A0A820L4T9-F1
#
_entry.id   AF-A0A820L4T9-F1
#
_cell.length_a   1.000
_cell.length_b   1.000
_cell.length_c   1.000
_cell.angle_alpha   90.00
_cell.angle_beta   90.00
_cell.angle_gamma   90.00
#
_symmetry.space_group_name_H-M   'P 1'
#
loop_
_entity.id
_entity.type
_entity.pdbx_description
1 polymer ?
#
loop_
_entity_poly.entity_id
_entity_poly.type
_entity_poly.pdbx_seq_one_letter_code
_entity_poly.pdbx_strand_id
1 'polypeptide(L)'
;MEQQNCGASLITAKHVLTASHCVVGNDVQYIRIHFALHNFTSNILKPENGVPAQRYVSHESYNSGRLTNDVAVIRLQVPVAVDNSKASGWGSTAGDRNRPNSSRPVELQQVAL
;
A
#
# COMPACT_ATOMS: atom_id res chain seq x y z
N MET A 1 -5.26 14.31 12.63
CA MET A 1 -4.81 13.77 11.33
C MET A 1 -5.29 12.34 11.26
N GLU A 2 -6.32 12.07 10.47
CA GLU A 2 -6.71 10.68 10.20
C GLU A 2 -5.62 10.02 9.37
N GLN A 3 -5.10 8.90 9.85
CA GLN A 3 -4.18 8.06 9.09
C GLN A 3 -5.00 7.39 7.98
N GLN A 4 -4.85 7.87 6.75
CA GLN A 4 -5.44 7.24 5.58
C GLN A 4 -4.62 5.98 5.26
N ASN A 5 -5.15 4.82 5.63
CA ASN A 5 -4.54 3.53 5.30
C ASN A 5 -4.98 3.12 3.90
N CYS A 6 -4.05 3.20 2.95
CA CYS A 6 -4.26 2.75 1.58
C CYS A 6 -3.63 1.37 1.32
N GLY A 7 -4.19 0.67 0.34
CA GLY A 7 -3.55 -0.49 -0.26
C GLY A 7 -2.43 -0.09 -1.23
N ALA A 8 -1.54 -1.05 -1.51
CA ALA A 8 -0.49 -0.88 -2.51
C ALA A 8 -0.02 -2.24 -3.04
N SER A 9 0.63 -2.25 -4.20
CA SER A 9 1.14 -3.46 -4.84
C SER A 9 2.62 -3.30 -5.18
N LEU A 10 3.44 -4.27 -4.77
CA LEU A 10 4.86 -4.29 -5.13
C LEU A 10 4.99 -4.70 -6.61
N ILE A 11 5.56 -3.83 -7.44
CA ILE A 11 5.73 -4.09 -8.89
C ILE A 11 7.19 -4.39 -9.26
N THR A 12 8.13 -3.98 -8.40
CA THR A 12 9.55 -4.40 -8.45
C THR A 12 10.10 -4.38 -7.03
N ALA A 13 11.32 -4.90 -6.80
CA ALA A 13 11.96 -4.84 -5.48
C ALA A 13 12.05 -3.42 -4.88
N LYS A 14 11.98 -2.34 -5.68
CA LYS A 14 12.07 -0.95 -5.20
C LYS A 14 10.87 -0.06 -5.54
N HIS A 15 9.85 -0.60 -6.21
CA HIS A 15 8.74 0.21 -6.68
C HIS A 15 7.40 -0.40 -6.29
N VAL A 16 6.53 0.46 -5.79
CA VAL A 16 5.19 0.12 -5.31
C VAL A 16 4.18 0.96 -6.10
N LEU A 17 3.19 0.30 -6.68
CA LEU A 17 2.05 0.91 -7.33
C LEU A 17 0.95 1.18 -6.30
N THR A 18 0.37 2.37 -6.33
CA THR A 18 -0.76 2.77 -5.47
C THR A 18 -1.60 3.83 -6.19
N ALA A 19 -2.60 4.39 -5.51
CA ALA A 19 -3.42 5.48 -6.04
C ALA A 19 -2.76 6.85 -5.77
N SER A 20 -3.01 7.82 -6.64
CA SER A 20 -2.51 9.19 -6.46
C SER A 20 -3.11 9.85 -5.22
N HIS A 21 -4.40 9.63 -4.95
CA HIS A 21 -5.06 10.20 -3.78
C HIS A 21 -4.46 9.70 -2.45
N CYS A 22 -3.77 8.56 -2.45
CA CYS A 22 -3.10 8.02 -1.27
C CYS A 22 -1.80 8.76 -0.92
N VAL A 23 -1.15 9.38 -1.89
CA VAL A 23 0.19 9.99 -1.72
C VAL A 23 0.19 11.50 -1.87
N VAL A 24 -0.67 12.04 -2.73
CA VAL A 24 -0.75 13.49 -2.98
C VAL A 24 -1.26 14.21 -1.73
N GLY A 25 -0.50 15.20 -1.28
CA GLY A 25 -0.80 15.96 -0.06
C GLY A 25 -0.11 15.43 1.21
N ASN A 26 0.60 14.29 1.12
CA ASN A 26 1.42 13.75 2.20
C ASN A 26 2.90 14.04 1.97
N ASP A 27 3.64 14.44 3.00
CA ASP A 27 5.10 14.49 2.90
C ASP A 27 5.67 13.08 2.77
N VAL A 28 6.60 12.89 1.83
CA VAL A 28 7.27 11.61 1.56
C VAL A 28 7.86 10.98 2.83
N GLN A 29 8.38 11.79 3.76
CA GLN A 29 8.99 11.33 5.01
C GLN A 29 8.03 10.57 5.94
N TYR A 30 6.73 10.78 5.79
CA TYR A 30 5.69 10.10 6.57
C TYR A 30 5.12 8.86 5.87
N ILE A 31 5.47 8.63 4.61
CA ILE A 31 4.97 7.47 3.85
C ILE A 31 5.78 6.22 4.23
N ARG A 32 5.08 5.23 4.79
CA ARG A 32 5.62 3.92 5.18
C ARG A 32 4.87 2.81 4.47
N ILE A 33 5.59 1.89 3.83
CA ILE A 33 4.99 0.71 3.19
C ILE A 33 5.23 -0.52 4.06
N HIS A 34 4.16 -1.21 4.43
CA HIS A 34 4.19 -2.43 5.22
C HIS A 34 3.85 -3.63 4.32
N PHE A 35 4.68 -4.67 4.37
CA PHE A 35 4.53 -5.88 3.57
C PHE A 35 4.16 -7.09 4.45
N ALA A 36 3.64 -8.15 3.82
CA ALA A 36 3.39 -9.45 4.44
C ALA A 36 2.56 -9.39 5.75
N LEU A 37 1.59 -8.47 5.80
CA LEU A 37 0.69 -8.32 6.93
C LEU A 37 -0.33 -9.46 6.90
N HIS A 38 0.01 -10.65 7.41
CA HIS A 38 -0.94 -11.77 7.47
C HIS A 38 -1.86 -11.70 8.70
N ASN A 39 -1.29 -11.36 9.86
CA ASN A 39 -1.98 -11.11 11.12
C ASN A 39 -1.52 -9.74 11.62
N PHE A 40 -2.42 -8.76 11.77
CA PHE A 40 -2.00 -7.45 12.28
C PHE A 40 -2.22 -7.35 13.78
N THR A 41 -1.18 -6.86 14.46
CA THR A 41 -1.30 -6.22 15.77
C THR A 41 -0.95 -4.75 15.57
N SER A 42 -1.44 -3.87 16.45
CA SER A 42 -1.12 -2.44 16.43
C SER A 42 0.39 -2.15 16.40
N ASN A 43 1.21 -3.10 16.88
CA ASN A 43 2.66 -3.00 16.87
C ASN A 43 3.28 -3.09 15.46
N ILE A 44 2.65 -3.79 14.50
CA ILE A 44 3.25 -4.01 13.16
C ILE A 44 3.09 -2.78 12.25
N LEU A 45 2.06 -1.96 12.49
CA LEU A 45 1.80 -0.71 11.76
C LEU A 45 2.56 0.49 12.31
N LYS A 46 3.42 0.29 13.32
CA LYS A 46 4.23 1.38 13.83
C LYS A 46 5.22 1.84 12.75
N PRO A 47 5.51 3.15 12.63
CA PRO A 47 6.34 3.68 11.56
C PRO A 47 7.69 2.97 11.40
N GLU A 48 8.32 2.56 12.50
CA GLU A 48 9.61 1.85 12.52
C GLU A 48 9.60 0.51 11.79
N ASN A 49 8.43 -0.12 11.62
CA ASN A 49 8.28 -1.44 11.02
C ASN A 49 7.93 -1.38 9.52
N GLY A 50 7.72 -0.17 8.98
CA GLY A 50 7.45 0.04 7.56
C GLY A 50 8.70 0.47 6.79
N VAL A 51 8.78 0.07 5.52
CA VAL A 51 9.85 0.52 4.62
C VAL A 51 9.57 1.97 4.22
N PRO A 52 10.50 2.90 4.45
CA PRO A 52 10.27 4.30 4.14
C PRO A 52 10.29 4.55 2.62
N ALA A 53 9.42 5.46 2.18
CA ALA A 53 9.45 5.98 0.83
C ALA A 53 10.68 6.87 0.62
N GLN A 54 11.28 6.78 -0.56
CA GLN A 54 12.32 7.70 -1.03
C GLN A 54 11.69 8.87 -1.80
N ARG A 55 10.70 8.58 -2.64
CA ARG A 55 9.89 9.54 -3.39
C ARG A 55 8.65 8.86 -3.94
N TYR A 56 7.68 9.64 -4.40
CA TYR A 56 6.59 9.15 -5.23
C TYR A 56 6.48 9.98 -6.52
N VAL A 57 5.84 9.42 -7.53
CA VAL A 57 5.44 10.09 -8.76
C VAL A 57 3.97 9.79 -8.98
N SER A 58 3.11 10.80 -8.89
CA SER A 58 1.69 10.70 -9.28
C SER A 58 1.57 10.90 -10.78
N HIS A 59 0.54 10.32 -11.39
CA HIS A 59 0.21 10.60 -12.79
C HIS A 59 0.05 12.11 -13.02
N GLU A 60 0.66 12.64 -14.09
CA GLU A 60 0.70 14.09 -14.36
C GLU A 60 -0.69 14.70 -14.56
N SER A 61 -1.62 13.94 -15.14
CA SER A 61 -3.01 14.33 -15.32
C SER A 61 -3.95 13.92 -14.17
N TYR A 62 -3.41 13.59 -12.99
CA TYR A 62 -4.24 13.28 -11.82
C TYR A 62 -5.13 14.47 -11.45
N ASN A 63 -6.43 14.22 -11.27
CA ASN A 63 -7.39 15.22 -10.83
C ASN A 63 -8.06 14.75 -9.53
N SER A 64 -7.75 15.40 -8.41
CA SER A 64 -8.29 15.02 -7.10
C SER A 64 -9.79 15.23 -6.95
N GLY A 65 -10.37 16.21 -7.67
CA GLY A 65 -11.82 16.48 -7.63
C GLY A 65 -12.66 15.47 -8.41
N ARG A 66 -12.07 14.81 -9.42
CA ARG A 66 -12.75 13.81 -10.27
C ARG A 66 -12.22 12.39 -10.07
N LEU A 67 -11.16 12.20 -9.29
CA LEU A 67 -10.42 10.95 -9.14
C LEU A 67 -10.00 10.30 -10.48
N THR A 68 -9.77 11.12 -11.51
CA THR A 68 -9.27 10.63 -12.79
C THR A 68 -7.75 10.51 -12.76
N ASN A 69 -7.22 9.49 -13.43
CA ASN A 69 -5.78 9.17 -13.44
C ASN A 69 -5.21 8.97 -12.03
N ASP A 70 -5.97 8.25 -11.20
CA ASP A 70 -5.67 8.00 -9.80
C ASP A 70 -4.66 6.87 -9.62
N VAL A 71 -3.44 7.10 -10.12
CA VAL A 71 -2.35 6.14 -10.11
C VAL A 71 -1.02 6.83 -9.80
N ALA A 72 -0.26 6.25 -8.89
CA ALA A 72 1.05 6.72 -8.48
C ALA A 72 2.03 5.57 -8.25
N VAL A 73 3.32 5.85 -8.43
CA VAL A 73 4.41 4.93 -8.13
C VAL A 73 5.27 5.51 -7.02
N ILE A 74 5.47 4.73 -5.96
CA ILE A 74 6.39 5.03 -4.87
C ILE A 74 7.69 4.28 -5.10
N ARG A 75 8.83 4.97 -4.99
CA ARG A 75 10.16 4.36 -4.90
C ARG A 75 10.56 4.19 -3.45
N LEU A 76 10.92 2.99 -3.04
CA LEU A 76 11.37 2.66 -1.69
C LEU A 76 12.84 3.04 -1.47
N GLN A 77 13.21 3.38 -0.23
CA GLN A 77 14.62 3.63 0.11
C GLN A 77 15.48 2.36 0.05
N VAL A 78 14.90 1.22 0.42
CA VAL A 78 15.58 -0.09 0.49
C VAL A 78 14.80 -1.10 -0.36
N PRO A 79 15.48 -1.98 -1.12
CA PRO A 79 14.79 -3.03 -1.87
C PRO A 79 14.16 -4.06 -0.93
N VAL A 80 13.02 -4.61 -1.35
CA VAL A 80 12.28 -5.68 -0.66
C VAL A 80 12.33 -6.93 -1.51
N ALA A 81 12.46 -8.10 -0.88
CA ALA A 81 12.38 -9.38 -1.57
C ALA A 81 10.98 -9.56 -2.18
N VAL A 82 10.92 -9.86 -3.47
CA VAL A 82 9.65 -10.05 -4.18
C VAL A 82 9.35 -11.55 -4.23
N ASP A 83 8.21 -11.94 -3.68
CA ASP A 83 7.59 -13.24 -3.93
C ASP A 83 6.37 -13.02 -4.82
N ASN A 84 6.44 -13.48 -6.06
CA ASN A 84 5.41 -13.28 -7.08
C ASN A 84 4.12 -14.10 -6.84
N SER A 85 4.05 -14.87 -5.75
CA SER A 85 2.93 -15.77 -5.45
C SER A 85 1.95 -15.24 -4.38
N LYS A 86 2.16 -14.01 -3.86
CA LYS A 86 1.42 -13.54 -2.68
C LYS A 86 0.68 -12.23 -2.94
N ALA A 87 -0.64 -12.26 -2.78
CA ALA A 87 -1.48 -11.07 -2.61
C ALA A 87 -2.06 -11.04 -1.19
N SER A 88 -1.93 -9.89 -0.53
CA SER A 88 -2.52 -9.64 0.79
C SER A 88 -3.20 -8.29 0.79
N GLY A 89 -4.44 -8.23 1.26
CA GLY A 89 -5.22 -7.00 1.35
C GLY A 89 -5.95 -6.91 2.68
N TRP A 90 -6.12 -5.67 3.13
CA TRP A 90 -6.91 -5.31 4.31
C TRP A 90 -8.00 -4.36 3.87
N GLY A 91 -9.25 -4.68 4.19
CA GLY A 91 -10.35 -3.73 4.03
C GLY A 91 -10.40 -2.82 5.26
N SER A 92 -10.60 -1.52 5.06
CA SER A 92 -10.95 -0.61 6.14
C SER A 92 -12.31 -1.02 6.70
N THR A 93 -12.34 -1.87 7.74
CA THR A 93 -13.55 -2.19 8.49
C THR A 93 -13.85 -1.02 9.40
N ALA A 94 -14.19 0.15 8.85
CA ALA A 94 -14.54 1.35 9.61
C ALA A 94 -15.87 1.22 10.39
N GLY A 95 -16.31 -0.01 10.72
CA GLY A 95 -17.56 -0.30 11.42
C GLY A 95 -17.63 -1.66 12.12
N ASP A 96 -16.86 -2.67 11.68
CA ASP A 96 -16.89 -4.02 12.27
C ASP A 96 -15.72 -4.25 13.23
N ARG A 97 -15.83 -3.80 14.49
CA ARG A 97 -14.81 -4.05 15.54
C ARG A 97 -14.65 -5.54 15.90
N ASN A 98 -15.56 -6.39 15.45
CA ASN A 98 -15.59 -7.81 15.77
C ASN A 98 -15.01 -8.68 14.63
N ARG A 99 -14.51 -8.08 13.53
CA ARG A 99 -13.81 -8.85 12.51
C ARG A 99 -12.38 -9.12 12.94
N PRO A 100 -11.89 -10.35 12.73
CA PRO A 100 -10.51 -10.68 13.04
C PRO A 100 -9.58 -9.81 12.19
N ASN A 101 -8.53 -9.34 12.86
CA ASN A 101 -7.40 -8.64 12.27
C ASN A 101 -6.49 -9.63 11.54
N SER A 102 -7.05 -10.39 10.59
CA SER A 102 -6.36 -11.30 9.66
C SER A 102 -6.59 -10.89 8.20
N SER A 103 -5.50 -10.82 7.43
CA SER A 103 -5.60 -10.56 5.99
C SER A 103 -6.23 -11.77 5.36
N ARG A 104 -7.08 -11.57 4.37
CA ARG A 104 -7.58 -12.70 3.60
C ARG A 104 -6.59 -12.96 2.47
N PRO A 105 -5.91 -14.12 2.45
CA PRO A 105 -5.11 -14.48 1.29
C PRO A 105 -6.06 -14.56 0.10
N VAL A 106 -5.68 -13.90 -1.00
CA VAL A 106 -6.33 -14.09 -2.30
C VAL A 106 -5.39 -14.96 -3.10
N GLU A 107 -5.82 -16.18 -3.38
CA GLU A 107 -5.07 -17.07 -4.26
C GLU A 107 -5.20 -16.52 -5.70
N LEU A 108 -4.08 -16.02 -6.22
CA LEU A 108 -4.03 -15.52 -7.59
C LEU A 108 -4.01 -16.73 -8.53
N GLN A 109 -5.14 -17.03 -9.18
CA GLN A 109 -5.11 -17.93 -10.32
C GLN A 109 -4.33 -17.24 -11.44
N GLN A 110 -3.21 -17.84 -11.86
CA GLN A 110 -2.51 -17.40 -13.06
C GLN A 110 -3.45 -17.58 -14.25
N VAL A 111 -3.94 -16.47 -14.79
CA VAL A 111 -4.60 -16.47 -16.09
C VAL A 111 -3.50 -16.70 -17.11
N ALA A 112 -3.39 -17.92 -17.63
CA ALA A 112 -2.59 -18.19 -18.81
C ALA A 112 -3.18 -17.38 -19.98
N LEU A 113 -2.38 -16.49 -20.55
CA LEU A 113 -2.69 -15.81 -21.81
C LEU A 113 -2.57 -16.78 -22.98
#